data_AF-A0A2Z2PMS8-F1
#
_entry.id   AF-A0A2Z2PMS8-F1
#
_cell.length_a   1.000
_cell.length_b   1.000
_cell.length_c   1.000
_cell.angle_alpha   90.00
_cell.angle_beta   90.00
_cell.angle_gamma   90.00
#
_symmetry.space_group_name_H-M   'P 1'
#
loop_
_entity.id
_entity.type
_entity.pdbx_description
1 polymer ?
#
loop_
_entity_poly.entity_id
_entity_poly.type
_entity_poly.pdbx_seq_one_letter_code
_entity_poly.pdbx_strand_id
1 'polypeptide(L)'
;MKNEPVHEIWLDPEPDDQLLPGLCLAGPMGDGFRALFNKGAVKAGEITGHSHFDVMTKYWKLQGWGEHQTEHRQDHEPYPDEWVLVQRPFIDSM
;
A
#
# COMPACT_ATOMS: atom_id res chain seq x y z
N MET A 1 16.31 11.49 6.94
CA MET A 1 15.42 10.32 6.96
C MET A 1 15.23 9.89 5.53
N LYS A 2 15.39 8.60 5.21
CA LYS A 2 14.94 8.12 3.90
C LYS A 2 13.43 8.31 3.89
N ASN A 3 12.96 9.18 3.01
CA ASN A 3 11.54 9.44 2.84
C ASN A 3 10.99 8.23 2.08
N GLU A 4 10.37 7.29 2.77
CA GLU A 4 9.75 6.13 2.14
C GLU A 4 8.28 6.44 1.86
N PRO A 5 7.74 6.13 0.68
CA PRO A 5 6.31 6.29 0.42
C PRO A 5 5.46 5.46 1.39
N VAL A 6 4.38 6.06 1.88
CA VAL A 6 3.37 5.39 2.69
C VAL A 6 2.44 4.61 1.77
N HIS A 7 2.17 3.37 2.15
CA HIS A 7 1.15 2.52 1.56
C HIS A 7 0.08 2.22 2.60
N GLU A 8 -1.17 2.29 2.19
CA GLU A 8 -2.34 2.03 3.03
C GLU A 8 -2.81 0.60 2.81
N ILE A 9 -3.06 -0.11 3.90
CA ILE A 9 -3.73 -1.39 3.92
C ILE A 9 -5.22 -1.14 4.17
N TRP A 10 -6.05 -1.65 3.28
CA TRP A 10 -7.50 -1.55 3.33
C TRP A 10 -8.12 -2.94 3.43
N LEU A 11 -9.29 -3.02 4.04
CA LEU A 11 -10.14 -4.21 4.09
C LEU A 11 -11.45 -3.87 3.39
N ASP A 12 -11.66 -4.48 2.23
CA ASP A 12 -12.85 -4.28 1.41
C ASP A 12 -13.86 -5.40 1.69
N PRO A 13 -15.11 -5.09 2.08
CA PRO A 13 -16.13 -6.11 2.30
C PRO A 13 -16.58 -6.75 0.99
N GLU A 14 -16.60 -8.08 0.98
CA GLU A 14 -17.14 -8.90 -0.10
C GLU A 14 -18.60 -9.33 0.20
N PRO A 15 -19.37 -9.79 -0.82
CA PRO A 15 -20.77 -10.20 -0.63
C PRO A 15 -21.01 -11.38 0.33
N ASP A 16 -19.96 -12.13 0.67
CA ASP A 16 -20.00 -13.30 1.54
C ASP A 16 -19.47 -13.02 2.96
N ASP A 17 -19.45 -11.74 3.36
CA ASP A 17 -18.95 -11.23 4.64
C ASP A 17 -17.43 -11.44 4.86
N GLN A 18 -16.68 -11.88 3.84
CA GLN A 18 -15.23 -11.88 3.88
C GLN A 18 -14.68 -10.47 3.69
N LEU A 19 -13.50 -10.20 4.26
CA LEU A 19 -12.76 -8.96 4.07
C LEU A 19 -11.57 -9.23 3.15
N LEU A 20 -11.59 -8.65 1.95
CA LEU A 20 -10.49 -8.74 1.01
C LEU A 20 -9.44 -7.65 1.32
N PRO A 21 -8.20 -8.02 1.68
CA PRO A 21 -7.19 -7.02 1.95
C PRO A 21 -6.61 -6.44 0.66
N GLY A 22 -6.58 -5.12 0.57
CA GLY A 22 -5.99 -4.34 -0.52
C GLY A 22 -4.84 -3.47 -0.03
N LEU A 23 -3.89 -3.19 -0.91
CA LEU A 23 -2.75 -2.33 -0.63
C LEU A 23 -2.61 -1.29 -1.74
N CYS A 24 -2.49 -0.01 -1.38
CA CYS A 24 -2.28 1.07 -2.34
C CYS A 24 -1.41 2.19 -1.75
N LEU A 25 -0.91 3.09 -2.59
CA LEU A 25 -0.19 4.27 -2.12
C LEU A 25 -1.13 5.23 -1.36
N ALA A 26 -0.62 5.85 -0.30
CA ALA A 26 -1.31 6.98 0.32
C ALA A 26 -1.41 8.17 -0.67
N GLY A 27 -2.35 9.07 -0.43
CA GLY A 27 -2.54 10.27 -1.24
C GLY A 27 -2.95 9.99 -2.69
N PRO A 28 -2.86 10.99 -3.59
CA PRO A 28 -3.54 10.95 -4.89
C PRO A 28 -3.21 9.74 -5.78
N MET A 29 -2.01 9.16 -5.62
CA MET A 29 -1.60 7.99 -6.40
C MET A 29 -2.39 6.72 -6.07
N GLY A 30 -3.04 6.65 -4.90
CA GLY A 30 -3.93 5.55 -4.54
C GLY A 30 -5.41 5.80 -4.81
N ASP A 31 -5.81 7.00 -5.25
CA ASP A 31 -7.23 7.35 -5.41
C ASP A 31 -7.94 6.42 -6.39
N GLY A 32 -7.25 6.05 -7.48
CA GLY A 32 -7.78 5.12 -8.46
C GLY A 32 -8.08 3.74 -7.88
N PHE A 33 -7.24 3.24 -6.96
CA PHE A 33 -7.48 1.96 -6.28
C PHE A 33 -8.60 2.09 -5.24
N ARG A 34 -8.56 3.14 -4.40
CA ARG A 34 -9.61 3.38 -3.39
C ARG A 34 -11.01 3.58 -3.99
N ALA A 35 -11.09 4.11 -5.21
CA ALA A 35 -12.36 4.25 -5.93
C ALA A 35 -13.01 2.92 -6.34
N LEU A 36 -12.25 1.80 -6.30
CA LEU A 36 -12.76 0.47 -6.61
C LEU A 36 -13.44 -0.21 -5.42
N PHE A 37 -13.23 0.29 -4.20
CA PHE A 37 -13.73 -0.36 -3.00
C PHE A 37 -15.26 -0.33 -2.90
N ASN A 38 -15.80 -1.37 -2.29
CA ASN A 38 -17.20 -1.41 -1.90
C ASN A 38 -17.49 -0.43 -0.78
N LYS A 39 -18.78 -0.07 -0.66
CA LYS A 39 -19.25 0.71 0.48
C LYS A 39 -18.97 -0.06 1.77
N GLY A 40 -18.28 0.58 2.71
CA GLY A 40 -17.91 -0.02 3.99
C GLY A 40 -16.46 -0.49 4.07
N ALA A 41 -15.66 -0.33 3.00
CA ALA A 41 -14.23 -0.55 3.09
C ALA A 41 -13.58 0.35 4.16
N VAL A 42 -12.66 -0.22 4.92
CA VAL A 42 -11.98 0.46 6.02
C VAL A 42 -10.47 0.39 5.87
N LYS A 43 -9.80 1.48 6.24
CA LYS A 43 -8.35 1.51 6.35
C LYS A 43 -7.94 0.75 7.61
N ALA A 44 -7.19 -0.32 7.44
CA ALA A 44 -6.76 -1.21 8.52
C ALA A 44 -5.32 -0.94 8.99
N GLY A 45 -4.51 -0.24 8.18
CA GLY A 45 -3.16 0.11 8.60
C GLY A 45 -2.37 0.84 7.52
N GLU A 46 -1.10 1.08 7.83
CA GLU A 46 -0.13 1.71 6.94
C GLU A 46 1.23 1.03 7.06
N ILE A 47 1.96 0.99 5.96
CA ILE A 47 3.36 0.53 5.91
C ILE A 47 4.17 1.48 5.03
N THR A 48 5.43 1.70 5.40
CA THR A 48 6.41 2.36 4.52
C THR A 48 7.36 1.33 3.94
N GLY A 49 7.92 1.63 2.77
CA GLY A 49 9.02 0.85 2.24
C GLY A 49 9.71 1.54 1.09
N HIS A 50 10.93 1.10 0.83
CA HIS A 50 11.80 1.76 -0.14
C HIS A 50 11.62 1.27 -1.58
N SER A 51 10.95 0.13 -1.79
CA SER A 51 10.71 -0.50 -3.10
C SER A 51 9.44 -1.35 -3.04
N HIS A 52 8.95 -1.78 -4.22
CA HIS A 52 7.79 -2.67 -4.30
C HIS A 52 8.02 -3.98 -3.53
N PHE A 53 9.18 -4.61 -3.73
CA PHE A 53 9.53 -5.84 -3.05
C PHE A 53 9.51 -5.69 -1.52
N ASP A 54 10.12 -4.64 -0.97
CA ASP A 54 10.15 -4.41 0.48
C ASP A 54 8.75 -4.23 1.07
N VAL A 55 7.92 -3.41 0.41
CA VAL A 55 6.53 -3.20 0.83
C VAL A 55 5.75 -4.52 0.77
N MET A 56 5.87 -5.28 -0.31
CA MET A 56 5.15 -6.54 -0.47
C MET A 56 5.64 -7.62 0.49
N THR A 57 6.93 -7.68 0.81
CA THR A 57 7.47 -8.55 1.86
C THR A 57 6.87 -8.23 3.23
N LYS A 58 6.79 -6.93 3.60
CA LYS A 58 6.14 -6.49 4.85
C LYS A 58 4.66 -6.85 4.86
N TYR A 59 3.95 -6.55 3.77
CA TYR A 59 2.53 -6.83 3.61
C TYR A 59 2.21 -8.33 3.72
N TRP A 60 2.93 -9.18 2.99
CA TRP A 60 2.75 -10.65 3.05
C TRP A 60 2.98 -11.22 4.45
N LYS A 61 3.99 -10.71 5.15
CA LYS A 61 4.26 -11.10 6.53
C LYS A 61 3.11 -10.73 7.47
N LEU A 62 2.52 -9.55 7.30
CA LEU A 62 1.34 -9.12 8.07
C LEU A 62 0.12 -10.02 7.81
N GLN A 63 -0.05 -10.48 6.56
CA GLN A 63 -1.14 -11.37 6.19
C GLN A 63 -0.91 -12.85 6.57
N GLY A 64 0.30 -13.21 6.99
CA GLY A 64 0.65 -14.61 7.28
C GLY A 64 0.78 -15.50 6.05
N TRP A 65 0.97 -14.92 4.86
CA TRP A 65 1.07 -15.66 3.58
C TRP A 65 2.46 -16.23 3.30
N GLY A 66 3.41 -16.03 4.23
CA GLY A 66 4.79 -16.48 4.09
C GLY A 66 5.69 -15.46 3.42
N GLU A 67 6.70 -15.94 2.69
CA GLU A 67 7.70 -15.09 2.04
C GLU A 67 7.20 -14.60 0.68
N HIS A 68 7.27 -13.29 0.46
CA HIS A 68 7.05 -12.71 -0.85
C HIS A 68 8.27 -12.97 -1.77
N GLN A 69 8.02 -13.44 -2.98
CA GLN A 69 9.03 -13.63 -4.01
C GLN A 69 8.58 -12.95 -5.31
N THR A 70 9.53 -12.44 -6.08
CA THR A 70 9.32 -11.86 -7.41
C THR A 70 10.52 -12.16 -8.30
N GLU A 71 10.26 -12.37 -9.59
CA GLU A 71 11.30 -12.52 -10.61
C GLU A 71 11.58 -11.18 -11.33
N HIS A 72 10.77 -10.15 -11.06
CA HIS A 72 10.88 -8.85 -11.70
C HIS A 72 11.93 -8.00 -11.00
N ARG A 73 13.09 -7.83 -11.66
CA ARG A 73 14.21 -7.05 -11.11
C ARG A 73 13.83 -5.62 -10.68
N GLN A 74 12.92 -4.98 -11.42
CA GLN A 74 12.43 -3.64 -11.12
C GLN A 74 11.71 -3.52 -9.77
N ASP A 75 11.20 -4.62 -9.20
CA ASP A 75 10.52 -4.58 -7.89
C ASP A 75 11.51 -4.30 -6.75
N HIS A 76 12.80 -4.56 -6.99
CA HIS A 76 13.88 -4.26 -6.06
C HIS A 76 14.44 -2.85 -6.24
N GLU A 77 14.04 -2.13 -7.29
CA GLU A 77 14.48 -0.76 -7.50
C GLU A 77 13.78 0.17 -6.50
N PRO A 78 14.51 1.18 -5.97
CA PRO A 78 13.92 2.11 -5.03
C PRO A 78 12.83 2.95 -5.73
N TYR A 79 11.79 3.28 -4.98
CA TYR A 79 10.80 4.23 -5.44
C TYR A 79 11.42 5.60 -5.69
N PRO A 80 10.91 6.38 -6.67
CA PRO A 80 11.36 7.74 -6.90
C PRO A 80 11.03 8.66 -5.71
N ASP A 81 11.93 9.59 -5.38
CA ASP A 81 11.71 10.58 -4.30
C ASP A 81 10.47 11.45 -4.56
N GLU A 82 10.09 11.65 -5.83
CA GLU A 82 8.89 12.40 -6.20
C GLU A 82 7.61 11.78 -5.61
N TRP A 83 7.58 10.46 -5.42
CA TRP A 83 6.40 9.78 -4.87
C TRP A 83 6.11 10.25 -3.45
N VAL A 84 7.14 10.48 -2.64
CA VAL A 84 6.98 11.01 -1.29
C VAL A 84 6.50 12.46 -1.34
N LEU A 85 7.05 13.26 -2.26
CA LEU A 85 6.64 14.65 -2.43
C LEU A 85 5.16 14.76 -2.82
N VAL A 86 4.65 13.83 -3.64
CA VAL A 86 3.23 13.76 -4.01
C VAL A 86 2.35 13.43 -2.79
N GLN A 87 2.81 12.54 -1.91
CA GLN A 87 2.04 12.14 -0.73
C GLN A 87 2.05 13.20 0.39
N ARG A 88 3.13 13.97 0.51
CA ARG A 88 3.36 14.86 1.65
C ARG A 88 2.22 15.85 1.93
N PRO A 89 1.65 16.57 0.94
CA PRO A 89 0.53 17.48 1.20
C PRO A 89 -0.71 16.76 1.72
N PHE A 90 -0.94 15.52 1.28
CA PHE A 90 -2.05 14.69 1.75
C PHE A 90 -1.82 14.25 3.19
N ILE A 91 -0.62 13.74 3.50
CA ILE A 91 -0.27 13.27 4.85
C ILE A 91 -0.29 14.42 5.86
N ASP A 92 0.28 15.58 5.51
CA ASP A 92 0.32 16.76 6.39
C ASP A 92 -1.09 17.36 6.64
N SER A 93 -2.11 16.93 5.87
CA SER A 93 -3.50 17.39 5.97
C SER A 93 -4.44 16.44 6.75
N MET A 94 -3.96 15.24 7.10
CA MET A 94 -4.69 14.28 7.95
C MET A 94 -4.54 14.62 9.44
#